data_AF-A0AAE0QHU1-F1
#
_entry.id   AF-A0AAE0QHU1-F1
#
_cell.length_a   1.000
_cell.length_b   1.000
_cell.length_c   1.000
_cell.angle_alpha   90.00
_cell.angle_beta   90.00
_cell.angle_gamma   90.00
#
_symmetry.space_group_name_H-M   'P 1'
#
loop_
_entity.id
_entity.type
_entity.pdbx_description
1 polymer ?
#
loop_
_entity_poly.entity_id
_entity_poly.type
_entity_poly.pdbx_seq_one_letter_code
_entity_poly.pdbx_strand_id
1 'polypeptide(L)' 'MIIDPRRRRKEQHIPIYIGETEVERVKTFKFLGTYISEHFTWSHNTQQLLRRSQQRLYFLRRLRKFGILTEILSNFYK' A
#
# COMPACT_ATOMS: atom_id res chain seq x y z
N MET A 1 3.71 -16.02 8.22
CA MET A 1 3.95 -14.98 9.25
C MET A 1 2.87 -15.12 10.30
N ILE A 2 3.21 -15.57 11.51
CA ILE A 2 2.24 -15.67 12.62
C ILE A 2 2.33 -14.36 13.40
N ILE A 3 1.28 -13.54 13.31
CA ILE A 3 1.14 -12.31 14.10
C ILE A 3 0.44 -12.72 15.40
N ASP A 4 1.13 -12.62 16.54
CA ASP A 4 0.53 -12.88 17.84
C ASP A 4 0.06 -11.56 18.49
N PRO A 5 -1.25 -11.25 18.48
CA PRO A 5 -1.79 -10.03 19.07
C PRO A 5 -1.70 -10.01 20.60
N ARG A 6 -1.35 -11.14 21.25
CA ARG A 6 -1.25 -11.27 22.71
C ARG A 6 0.11 -10.80 23.25
N ARG A 7 1.10 -10.57 22.38
CA ARG A 7 2.44 -10.14 22.77
C ARG A 7 2.45 -8.64 23.07
N ARG A 8 2.65 -8.26 24.35
CA ARG A 8 2.80 -6.85 24.76
C ARG A 8 3.87 -6.17 23.90
N ARG A 9 3.58 -4.95 23.44
CA ARG A 9 4.55 -4.07 22.75
C ARG A 9 5.76 -3.88 23.65
N LYS A 10 6.87 -4.58 23.38
CA LYS A 10 8.18 -4.10 23.82
C LYS A 10 8.47 -2.88 22.97
N GLU A 11 8.74 -1.74 23.59
CA GLU A 11 9.03 -0.47 22.89
C GLU A 11 10.23 -0.59 21.94
N GLN A 12 11.10 -1.58 22.18
CA GLN A 12 12.23 -1.92 21.32
C GLN A 12 12.11 -3.37 20.87
N HIS A 13 12.06 -3.57 19.56
CA HIS A 13 12.21 -4.91 18.98
C HIS A 13 13.69 -5.30 19.01
N ILE A 14 13.94 -6.57 19.28
CA ILE A 14 15.29 -7.14 19.25
C ILE A 14 15.82 -7.08 17.81
N PRO A 15 17.06 -6.61 17.58
CA PRO A 15 17.71 -6.64 16.27
C PRO A 15 17.69 -8.03 15.64
N ILE A 16 17.44 -8.10 14.34
CA ILE A 16 17.42 -9.35 13.59
C ILE A 16 18.72 -9.42 12.81
N TYR A 17 19.43 -10.54 12.90
CA TYR A 17 20.64 -10.80 12.14
C TYR A 17 20.36 -11.89 11.09
N ILE A 18 20.86 -11.69 9.87
CA ILE A 18 20.91 -12.73 8.83
C ILE A 18 22.39 -12.98 8.55
N GLY A 19 22.88 -14.15 8.96
CA GLY A 19 24.32 -14.39 9.07
C GLY A 19 24.94 -13.47 10.12
N GLU A 20 25.96 -12.70 9.74
CA GLU A 20 26.64 -11.72 10.60
C GLU A 20 26.16 -10.28 10.36
N THR A 21 25.14 -10.07 9.52
CA THR A 21 24.65 -8.73 9.15
C THR A 21 23.33 -8.42 9.87
N GLU A 22 23.29 -7.28 10.56
CA GLU A 22 22.06 -6.74 11.14
C GLU A 22 21.11 -6.29 10.02
N VAL A 23 19.85 -6.71 10.09
CA VAL A 23 18.82 -6.34 9.13
C VAL A 23 18.34 -4.92 9.41
N GLU A 24 18.37 -4.09 8.37
CA GLU A 24 17.89 -2.71 8.44
C GLU A 24 16.42 -2.64 8.87
N ARG A 25 16.14 -1.75 9.83
CA ARG A 25 14.78 -1.46 10.27
C ARG A 25 14.21 -0.27 9.51
N VAL A 26 13.12 -0.49 8.77
CA VAL A 26 12.39 0.55 8.05
C VAL A 26 10.98 0.74 8.60
N LYS A 27 10.50 1.98 8.61
CA LYS A 27 9.15 2.33 9.11
C LYS A 27 8.03 1.77 8.24
N THR A 28 8.26 1.70 6.93
CA THR A 28 7.32 1.17 5.95
C THR A 28 8.10 0.51 4.83
N PHE A 29 7.63 -0.66 4.38
CA PHE A 29 8.19 -1.33 3.21
C PHE A 29 7.08 -1.90 2.33
N LYS A 30 7.41 -2.12 1.07
CA LYS A 30 6.47 -2.69 0.09
C LYS A 30 6.75 -4.18 -0.07
N PHE A 31 5.76 -5.00 0.19
CA PHE A 31 5.80 -6.44 0.02
C PHE A 31 4.61 -6.90 -0.82
N LEU A 32 4.88 -7.60 -1.93
CA LEU A 32 3.85 -8.10 -2.85
C LEU A 32 2.83 -7.03 -3.29
N GLY A 33 3.27 -5.78 -3.46
CA GLY A 33 2.39 -4.67 -3.84
C GLY A 33 1.66 -3.97 -2.69
N THR A 34 1.74 -4.51 -1.47
CA THR A 34 1.15 -3.94 -0.25
C THR A 34 2.18 -3.22 0.59
N TYR A 35 1.81 -2.08 1.18
CA TYR A 35 2.67 -1.39 2.13
C TYR A 35 2.41 -1.89 3.54
N ILE A 36 3.46 -2.46 4.15
CA ILE A 36 3.46 -2.92 5.54
C ILE A 36 4.20 -1.86 6.35
N SER A 37 3.55 -1.34 7.39
CA SER A 37 4.14 -0.36 8.31
C SER A 37 4.58 -1.04 9.61
N GLU A 38 5.55 -0.44 10.28
CA GLU A 38 6.10 -0.89 11.57
C GLU A 38 5.02 -1.04 12.65
N HIS A 39 4.06 -0.13 12.68
CA HIS A 39 2.92 -0.17 13.61
C HIS A 39 1.73 -0.98 13.08
N PHE A 40 1.91 -1.68 11.95
CA PHE A 40 0.87 -2.43 11.24
C PHE A 40 -0.41 -1.62 10.98
N THR A 41 -0.24 -0.31 10.79
CA THR A 41 -1.31 0.58 10.34
C THR A 41 -1.44 0.50 8.82
N TRP A 42 -2.68 0.53 8.35
CA TRP A 42 -2.99 0.49 6.92
C TRP A 42 -2.89 1.86 6.24
N SER A 43 -2.64 2.94 6.99
CA SER A 43 -2.72 4.32 6.53
C SER A 43 -1.87 4.61 5.30
N HIS A 44 -0.63 4.11 5.26
CA HIS A 44 0.22 4.31 4.08
C HIS A 44 -0.36 3.58 2.87
N ASN A 45 -0.74 2.31 3.03
CA ASN A 45 -1.32 1.51 1.96
C ASN A 45 -2.63 2.13 1.42
N THR A 46 -3.52 2.56 2.30
CA THR A 46 -4.80 3.20 1.91
C THR A 46 -4.58 4.55 1.24
N GLN A 47 -3.61 5.35 1.68
CA GLN A 47 -3.26 6.60 1.02
C GLN A 47 -2.72 6.36 -0.40
N GLN A 48 -1.87 5.34 -0.59
CA GLN A 48 -1.38 4.98 -1.92
C GLN A 48 -2.51 4.49 -2.83
N LEU A 49 -3.44 3.67 -2.29
CA LEU A 49 -4.62 3.23 -3.02
C LEU A 49 -5.50 4.42 -3.42
N LEU A 50 -5.76 5.35 -2.49
CA LEU A 50 -6.54 6.55 -2.74
C LEU A 50 -5.95 7.39 -3.86
N ARG A 51 -4.63 7.62 -3.86
CA ARG A 51 -3.93 8.37 -4.91
C ARG A 51 -4.12 7.73 -6.29
N ARG A 52 -3.95 6.40 -6.39
CA ARG A 52 -4.17 5.67 -7.64
C ARG A 52 -5.61 5.76 -8.11
N SER A 53 -6.57 5.59 -7.20
CA SER A 53 -8.00 5.70 -7.52
C SER A 53 -8.38 7.12 -7.98
N GLN A 54 -7.85 8.16 -7.33
CA GLN A 54 -8.06 9.55 -7.72
C GLN A 54 -7.48 9.84 -9.11
N GLN A 55 -6.27 9.36 -9.41
CA GLN A 55 -5.66 9.49 -10.74
C GLN A 55 -6.51 8.80 -11.81
N ARG A 56 -6.97 7.56 -11.57
CA ARG A 56 -7.84 6.83 -12.49
C ARG A 56 -9.14 7.59 -12.74
N LEU A 57 -9.76 8.09 -11.68
CA LEU A 57 -11.00 8.84 -11.75
C LEU A 57 -10.84 10.17 -12.48
N TYR A 58 -9.69 10.85 -12.31
CA TYR A 58 -9.36 12.06 -13.06
C TYR A 58 -9.38 11.79 -14.57
N PHE A 59 -8.70 10.74 -15.03
CA PHE A 59 -8.70 10.38 -16.45
C PHE A 59 -10.10 10.00 -16.95
N LEU A 60 -10.87 9.20 -16.20
CA LEU A 60 -12.25 8.88 -16.58
C LEU A 60 -13.13 10.13 -16.74
N ARG A 61 -13.01 11.10 -15.81
CA ARG A 61 -13.75 12.37 -15.91
C ARG A 61 -13.32 13.19 -17.13
N ARG A 62 -12.02 13.22 -17.44
CA ARG A 62 -11.49 13.90 -18.63
C ARG A 62 -12.03 13.26 -19.92
N LEU A 63 -11.96 11.93 -20.03
CA LEU A 63 -12.44 11.19 -21.19
C LEU A 63 -13.95 11.37 -21.40
N ARG A 64 -14.73 11.31 -20.32
CA ARG A 64 -16.17 11.60 -20.38
C ARG A 64 -16.46 13.03 -20.87
N LYS A 65 -15.65 14.01 -20.48
CA LYS A 65 -15.78 15.40 -20.96
C LYS A 65 -15.55 15.53 -22.48
N PHE A 66 -14.75 14.64 -23.07
CA PHE A 66 -14.53 14.59 -24.52
C PHE A 66 -15.61 13.79 -25.28
N GLY A 67 -16.68 13.37 -24.61
CA GLY A 67 -17.80 12.68 -25.26
C GLY A 67 -17.54 11.21 -25.59
N ILE A 68 -16.54 10.57 -24.95
CA ILE A 68 -16.28 9.15 -25.14
C ILE A 68 -17.46 8.33 -24.63
N LEU A 69 -17.87 7.33 -25.41
CA LEU A 69 -18.97 6.43 -25.10
C LEU A 69 -18.74 5.70 -23.76
N THR A 70 -19.80 5.58 -22.97
CA THR A 70 -19.77 4.92 -21.65
C THR A 70 -19.27 3.49 -21.73
N GLU A 71 -19.56 2.77 -22.82
CA GLU A 71 -19.09 1.41 -23.08
C GLU A 71 -17.55 1.35 -23.12
N ILE A 72 -16.93 2.31 -23.83
CA ILE A 72 -15.47 2.43 -23.93
C ILE A 72 -14.88 2.80 -22.56
N LEU A 73 -15.51 3.75 -21.85
CA LEU A 73 -15.07 4.15 -20.50
C LEU A 73 -15.11 2.97 -19.52
N SER A 74 -16.11 2.09 -19.63
CA SER A 74 -16.26 0.91 -18.75
C SER A 74 -15.15 -0.12 -18.90
N ASN A 75 -14.48 -0.13 -20.06
CA ASN A 75 -13.40 -1.05 -20.39
C ASN A 75 -12.00 -0.41 -20.27
N PHE A 76 -11.89 0.89 -19.97
CA PHE A 76 -10.62 1.62 -19.95
C PHE A 76 -9.60 1.12 -18.90
N TYR A 77 -10.07 0.41 -17.87
CA TYR A 77 -9.28 0.03 -16.68
C TYR A 77 -9.54 -1.40 -16.20
N LYS A 78 -10.31 -2.17 -16.97
CA LYS A 78 -10.41 -3.63 -16.83
C LYS A 78 -9.17 -4.26 -17.44
#